data_AF-A0A101UNH3-F1
#
_entry.id   AF-A0A101UNH3-F1
#
_cell.length_a   1.000
_cell.length_b   1.000
_cell.length_c   1.000
_cell.angle_alpha   90.00
_cell.angle_beta   90.00
_cell.angle_gamma   90.00
#
_symmetry.space_group_name_H-M   'P 1'
#
loop_
_entity.id
_entity.type
_entity.pdbx_description
1 polymer ?
#
loop_
_entity_poly.entity_id
_entity_poly.type
_entity_poly.pdbx_seq_one_letter_code
_entity_poly.pdbx_strand_id
1 'polypeptide(L)'
;MTKDVVALTKKMPDPLSVIAGLLSGGPDTLVGAEEDGALVRLHDEQGRPLLSVEAPLLVQVRGEARRLLGADEPEVPYWWTEARATTGVREAEALAGTFAARVATLVGGTAWPPEAASSLAVVNTEGMTAVPVPAAAQPAVDVLTDKVAVVIQDRPVVAMTAWLADTFRAAAEAELGLQIVTPAGTRLSPAVRGALPGWPSRWVVQDEGCGYYDGLSGAVLTWANGAFVTVGSPEATPEDPRTPVAESFTHEIADSGERQLAISFRCVHPADDRLVLGGALEAVWREITGEPPAGWGTEEPANLPWSLRQVTDVAFERAPAPTWLVVVGTPERPALATVRVSRTKGGVEEDVTLAFGYGPGETVPTDASIMRAAEILATRHDLQSMLVQVRRARRDLAVPPRFEGPGVPYAFVLGAEEVRTMPGDRARRTPLRQKPRELGPKTRPALYYPFPGNPSDLSGWKDFEELMRHLKG
;
A
#
# COMPACT_ATOMS: atom_id res chain seq x y z
N MET A 1 -11.20 11.00 -15.75
CA MET A 1 -9.96 11.26 -16.49
C MET A 1 -8.86 11.34 -15.46
N THR A 2 -7.77 10.63 -15.73
CA THR A 2 -6.63 10.53 -14.83
C THR A 2 -5.96 11.88 -14.63
N LYS A 3 -5.76 12.25 -13.37
CA LYS A 3 -5.08 13.49 -12.96
C LYS A 3 -3.57 13.33 -12.86
N ASP A 4 -3.13 12.09 -12.72
CA ASP A 4 -1.72 11.74 -12.56
C ASP A 4 -1.16 11.19 -13.87
N VAL A 5 -0.12 11.80 -14.39
CA VAL A 5 0.60 11.32 -15.57
C VAL A 5 2.00 10.91 -15.17
N VAL A 6 2.54 9.90 -15.84
CA VAL A 6 3.88 9.39 -15.55
C VAL A 6 4.67 9.30 -16.84
N ALA A 7 5.85 9.91 -16.88
CA ALA A 7 6.84 9.68 -17.93
C ALA A 7 7.84 8.60 -17.45
N LEU A 8 7.99 7.54 -18.24
CA LEU A 8 8.95 6.45 -18.02
C LEU A 8 10.09 6.61 -19.02
N THR A 9 11.27 7.02 -18.55
CA THR A 9 12.38 7.43 -19.42
C THR A 9 13.66 6.64 -19.14
N LYS A 10 14.50 6.43 -20.18
CA LYS A 10 15.77 5.68 -20.04
C LYS A 10 16.91 6.50 -19.43
N LYS A 11 16.79 7.82 -19.48
CA LYS A 11 17.77 8.78 -18.96
C LYS A 11 17.07 9.71 -17.99
N MET A 12 17.83 10.26 -17.05
CA MET A 12 17.29 11.26 -16.13
C MET A 12 16.82 12.47 -16.94
N PRO A 13 15.54 12.89 -16.80
CA PRO A 13 15.12 14.19 -17.32
C PRO A 13 15.92 15.27 -16.61
N ASP A 14 16.76 16.00 -17.35
CA ASP A 14 17.46 17.15 -16.79
C ASP A 14 16.47 18.30 -16.49
N PRO A 15 16.86 19.27 -15.64
CA PRO A 15 15.96 20.38 -15.29
C PRO A 15 15.43 21.15 -16.51
N LEU A 16 16.21 21.27 -17.58
CA LEU A 16 15.78 21.95 -18.80
C LEU A 16 14.70 21.16 -19.55
N SER A 17 14.79 19.84 -19.56
CA SER A 17 13.80 18.94 -20.14
C SER A 17 12.49 18.99 -19.37
N VAL A 18 12.55 19.06 -18.04
CA VAL A 18 11.37 19.26 -17.17
C VAL A 18 10.73 20.63 -17.45
N ILE A 19 11.52 21.71 -17.48
CA ILE A 19 11.02 23.05 -17.80
C ILE A 19 10.43 23.11 -19.21
N ALA A 20 11.07 22.51 -20.22
CA ALA A 20 10.55 22.46 -21.59
C ALA A 20 9.23 21.67 -21.68
N GLY A 21 9.09 20.62 -20.86
CA GLY A 21 7.82 19.93 -20.65
C GLY A 21 6.75 20.85 -20.07
N LEU A 22 7.10 21.63 -19.02
CA LEU A 22 6.19 22.54 -18.32
C LEU A 22 5.75 23.73 -19.18
N LEU A 23 6.60 24.20 -20.10
CA LEU A 23 6.26 25.18 -21.14
C LEU A 23 5.24 24.64 -22.18
N SER A 24 4.62 23.48 -21.94
CA SER A 24 3.40 23.05 -22.63
C SER A 24 2.23 23.99 -22.41
N GLY A 25 2.22 24.78 -21.34
CA GLY A 25 1.22 25.82 -21.10
C GLY A 25 1.44 27.15 -21.82
N GLY A 26 2.57 27.34 -22.50
CA GLY A 26 2.94 28.62 -23.12
C GLY A 26 3.86 29.50 -22.25
N PRO A 27 4.37 30.61 -22.81
CA PRO A 27 5.47 31.38 -22.23
C PRO A 27 5.08 32.20 -20.98
N ASP A 28 3.80 32.50 -20.80
CA ASP A 28 3.30 33.38 -19.73
C ASP A 28 2.99 32.63 -18.42
N THR A 29 3.25 31.31 -18.38
CA THR A 29 3.05 30.48 -17.19
C THR A 29 4.22 30.61 -16.21
N LEU A 30 3.91 30.77 -14.92
CA LEU A 30 4.92 30.94 -13.88
C LEU A 30 5.35 29.58 -13.32
N VAL A 31 6.63 29.26 -13.47
CA VAL A 31 7.24 28.06 -12.86
C VAL A 31 7.83 28.45 -11.50
N GLY A 32 7.37 27.77 -10.45
CA GLY A 32 7.92 27.88 -9.10
C GLY A 32 8.52 26.55 -8.63
N ALA A 33 9.58 26.62 -7.83
CA ALA A 33 10.13 25.48 -7.09
C ALA A 33 9.92 25.72 -5.59
N GLU A 34 9.59 24.67 -4.83
CA GLU A 34 9.44 24.73 -3.37
C GLU A 34 10.81 24.57 -2.68
N GLU A 35 10.95 25.03 -1.43
CA GLU A 35 12.27 25.25 -0.77
C GLU A 35 13.19 24.02 -0.68
N ASP A 36 12.64 22.79 -0.73
CA ASP A 36 13.42 21.54 -0.70
C ASP A 36 13.71 20.94 -2.10
N GLY A 37 13.29 21.59 -3.19
CA GLY A 37 13.61 21.17 -4.57
C GLY A 37 13.02 19.84 -5.03
N ALA A 38 12.30 19.11 -4.17
CA ALA A 38 11.61 17.86 -4.48
C ALA A 38 10.39 18.05 -5.39
N LEU A 39 9.94 19.31 -5.56
CA LEU A 39 8.72 19.64 -6.28
C LEU A 39 8.84 20.88 -7.15
N VAL A 40 8.36 20.77 -8.40
CA VAL A 40 8.20 21.89 -9.34
C VAL A 40 6.72 22.09 -9.66
N ARG A 41 6.23 23.34 -9.60
CA ARG A 41 4.82 23.68 -9.86
C ARG A 41 4.69 24.69 -11.00
N LEU A 42 3.75 24.43 -11.89
CA LEU A 42 3.24 25.42 -12.83
C LEU A 42 2.04 26.12 -12.21
N HIS A 43 2.03 27.45 -12.26
CA HIS A 43 0.93 28.27 -11.74
C HIS A 43 0.19 29.00 -12.86
N ASP A 44 -1.07 29.33 -12.59
CA ASP A 44 -1.80 30.34 -13.37
C ASP A 44 -1.33 31.76 -13.06
N GLU A 45 -1.89 32.74 -13.78
CA GLU A 45 -1.56 34.17 -13.62
C GLU A 45 -1.80 34.71 -12.20
N GLN A 46 -2.62 34.03 -11.40
CA GLN A 46 -2.95 34.41 -10.02
C GLN A 46 -2.08 33.68 -8.98
N GLY A 47 -1.09 32.89 -9.44
CA GLY A 47 -0.19 32.14 -8.59
C GLY A 47 -0.78 30.86 -8.01
N ARG A 48 -1.86 30.32 -8.60
CA ARG A 48 -2.47 29.05 -8.14
C ARG A 48 -1.94 27.86 -8.93
N PRO A 49 -1.72 26.70 -8.29
CA PRO A 49 -1.12 25.54 -8.96
C PRO A 49 -2.06 24.98 -10.03
N LEU A 50 -1.50 24.70 -11.21
CA LEU A 50 -2.15 23.99 -12.32
C LEU A 50 -1.58 22.57 -12.50
N LEU A 51 -0.27 22.42 -12.32
CA LEU A 51 0.46 21.17 -12.48
C LEU A 51 1.57 21.11 -11.44
N SER A 52 1.70 19.97 -10.77
CA SER A 52 2.80 19.71 -9.84
C SER A 52 3.60 18.51 -10.33
N VAL A 53 4.93 18.61 -10.36
CA VAL A 53 5.85 17.60 -10.90
C VAL A 53 6.85 17.21 -9.82
N GLU A 54 6.87 15.92 -9.50
CA GLU A 54 7.81 15.36 -8.54
C GLU A 54 9.20 15.19 -9.17
N ALA A 55 10.23 15.25 -8.32
CA ALA A 55 11.58 14.90 -8.72
C ALA A 55 11.63 13.51 -9.39
N PRO A 56 12.34 13.35 -10.54
CA PRO A 56 12.48 12.05 -11.17
C PRO A 56 13.06 11.00 -10.24
N LEU A 57 12.36 9.87 -10.11
CA LEU A 57 12.74 8.74 -9.27
C LEU A 57 13.43 7.65 -10.11
N LEU A 58 14.65 7.27 -9.74
CA LEU A 58 15.35 6.16 -10.39
C LEU A 58 14.82 4.82 -9.88
N VAL A 59 14.08 4.11 -10.72
CA VAL A 59 13.56 2.77 -10.44
C VAL A 59 14.55 1.71 -10.92
N GLN A 60 15.06 0.94 -9.98
CA GLN A 60 16.01 -0.16 -10.22
C GLN A 60 15.38 -1.54 -10.07
N VAL A 61 14.08 -1.60 -9.75
CA VAL A 61 13.33 -2.82 -9.46
C VAL A 61 12.40 -3.11 -10.64
N ARG A 62 12.45 -4.36 -11.12
CA ARG A 62 11.57 -4.82 -12.22
C ARG A 62 10.16 -5.02 -11.72
N GLY A 63 9.19 -4.75 -12.58
CA GLY A 63 7.77 -5.02 -12.41
C GLY A 63 6.93 -3.82 -12.03
N GLU A 64 7.52 -2.73 -11.54
CA GLU A 64 6.77 -1.67 -10.86
C GLU A 64 5.84 -0.89 -11.81
N ALA A 65 6.32 -0.52 -13.00
CA ALA A 65 5.49 0.15 -14.01
C ALA A 65 4.30 -0.73 -14.45
N ARG A 66 4.54 -2.04 -14.64
CA ARG A 66 3.47 -2.98 -14.97
C ARG A 66 2.49 -3.18 -13.80
N ARG A 67 3.01 -3.30 -12.58
CA ARG A 67 2.22 -3.55 -11.36
C ARG A 67 1.31 -2.37 -11.03
N LEU A 68 1.83 -1.14 -11.14
CA LEU A 68 1.12 0.06 -10.71
C LEU A 68 0.30 0.71 -11.83
N LEU A 69 0.84 0.76 -13.05
CA LEU A 69 0.22 1.47 -14.18
C LEU A 69 -0.38 0.53 -15.24
N GLY A 70 -0.09 -0.77 -15.18
CA GLY A 70 -0.38 -1.68 -16.28
C GLY A 70 0.39 -1.35 -17.57
N ALA A 71 1.47 -0.56 -17.45
CA ALA A 71 2.23 -0.07 -18.58
C ALA A 71 3.30 -1.08 -19.04
N ASP A 72 3.76 -0.92 -20.28
CA ASP A 72 4.96 -1.58 -20.78
C ASP A 72 6.19 -1.01 -20.08
N GLU A 73 6.91 -1.88 -19.39
CA GLU A 73 8.02 -1.50 -18.53
C GLU A 73 9.34 -1.38 -19.31
N PRO A 74 10.09 -0.26 -19.17
CA PRO A 74 11.45 -0.15 -19.67
C PRO A 74 12.41 -1.11 -18.96
N GLU A 75 13.53 -1.44 -19.60
CA GLU A 75 14.61 -2.17 -18.92
C GLU A 75 15.13 -1.35 -17.73
N VAL A 76 15.30 -2.01 -16.57
CA VAL A 76 15.87 -1.36 -15.38
C VAL A 76 17.37 -1.11 -15.55
N PRO A 77 17.91 0.01 -15.03
CA PRO A 77 17.17 1.06 -14.34
C PRO A 77 16.50 2.05 -15.30
N TYR A 78 15.36 2.60 -14.90
CA TYR A 78 14.66 3.67 -15.62
C TYR A 78 14.21 4.78 -14.67
N TRP A 79 13.84 5.93 -15.23
CA TRP A 79 13.38 7.09 -14.48
C TRP A 79 11.87 7.21 -14.55
N TRP A 80 11.25 7.35 -13.39
CA TRP A 80 9.83 7.61 -13.19
C TRP A 80 9.65 9.09 -12.86
N THR A 81 8.91 9.82 -13.68
CA THR A 81 8.59 11.23 -13.43
C THR A 81 7.09 11.39 -13.37
N GLU A 82 6.57 11.63 -12.18
CA GLU A 82 5.14 11.79 -11.92
C GLU A 82 4.75 13.27 -11.92
N ALA A 83 3.63 13.57 -12.57
CA ALA A 83 3.03 14.88 -12.52
C ALA A 83 1.53 14.77 -12.24
N ARG A 84 1.02 15.69 -11.44
CA ARG A 84 -0.38 15.75 -11.02
C ARG A 84 -1.02 17.07 -11.44
N ALA A 85 -2.10 16.97 -12.21
CA ALA A 85 -2.95 18.07 -12.59
C ALA A 85 -3.87 18.50 -11.44
N THR A 86 -4.16 19.80 -11.37
CA THR A 86 -5.16 20.33 -10.45
C THR A 86 -6.57 19.86 -10.84
N THR A 87 -7.31 19.36 -9.86
CA THR A 87 -8.68 18.87 -10.04
C THR A 87 -9.66 19.97 -10.44
N GLY A 88 -10.62 19.61 -11.30
CA GLY A 88 -11.73 20.50 -11.68
C GLY A 88 -11.40 21.48 -12.80
N VAL A 89 -10.17 21.42 -13.33
CA VAL A 89 -9.71 22.21 -14.48
C VAL A 89 -9.32 21.24 -15.60
N ARG A 90 -10.22 21.02 -16.56
CA ARG A 90 -10.04 20.04 -17.65
C ARG A 90 -8.75 20.31 -18.45
N GLU A 91 -8.44 21.58 -18.67
CA GLU A 91 -7.25 22.01 -19.40
C GLU A 91 -5.95 21.68 -18.63
N ALA A 92 -5.99 21.56 -17.30
CA ALA A 92 -4.84 21.11 -16.49
C ALA A 92 -4.53 19.62 -16.70
N GLU A 93 -5.55 18.79 -16.92
CA GLU A 93 -5.36 17.37 -17.27
C GLU A 93 -4.69 17.22 -18.65
N ALA A 94 -5.12 18.02 -19.63
CA ALA A 94 -4.49 18.06 -20.96
C ALA A 94 -3.04 18.58 -20.90
N LEU A 95 -2.78 19.57 -20.04
CA LEU A 95 -1.45 20.09 -19.77
C LEU A 95 -0.53 19.01 -19.19
N ALA A 96 -1.01 18.25 -18.19
CA ALA A 96 -0.26 17.14 -17.62
C ALA A 96 0.09 16.08 -18.70
N GLY A 97 -0.90 15.65 -19.49
CA GLY A 97 -0.68 14.71 -20.59
C GLY A 97 0.40 15.20 -21.58
N THR A 98 0.33 16.48 -21.95
CA THR A 98 1.30 17.12 -22.85
C THR A 98 2.69 17.20 -22.21
N PHE A 99 2.78 17.54 -20.92
CA PHE A 99 4.03 17.54 -20.16
C PHE A 99 4.71 16.16 -20.23
N ALA A 100 4.00 15.10 -19.87
CA ALA A 100 4.55 13.74 -19.85
C ALA A 100 4.97 13.28 -21.25
N ALA A 101 4.16 13.57 -22.28
CA ALA A 101 4.49 13.27 -23.67
C ALA A 101 5.75 13.99 -24.16
N ARG A 102 5.92 15.27 -23.81
CA ARG A 102 7.10 16.06 -24.16
C ARG A 102 8.35 15.54 -23.48
N VAL A 103 8.29 15.27 -22.17
CA VAL A 103 9.42 14.71 -21.43
C VAL A 103 9.83 13.35 -22.03
N ALA A 104 8.86 12.46 -22.27
CA ALA A 104 9.10 11.17 -22.91
C ALA A 104 9.71 11.31 -24.31
N THR A 105 9.28 12.31 -25.09
CA THR A 105 9.80 12.58 -26.44
C THR A 105 11.23 13.14 -26.42
N LEU A 106 11.50 14.10 -25.53
CA LEU A 106 12.81 14.77 -25.42
C LEU A 106 13.90 13.84 -24.88
N VAL A 107 13.56 13.05 -23.85
CA VAL A 107 14.52 12.24 -23.10
C VAL A 107 14.56 10.80 -23.60
N GLY A 108 13.55 10.38 -24.34
CA GLY A 108 13.36 9.02 -24.83
C GLY A 108 12.69 8.13 -23.78
N GLY A 109 11.45 7.75 -24.05
CA GLY A 109 10.63 6.99 -23.11
C GLY A 109 9.19 6.82 -23.59
N THR A 110 8.31 6.47 -22.65
CA THR A 110 6.86 6.39 -22.83
C THR A 110 6.16 7.24 -21.78
N ALA A 111 4.89 7.53 -21.99
CA ALA A 111 4.07 8.25 -21.03
C ALA A 111 2.77 7.48 -20.77
N TRP A 112 2.30 7.58 -19.52
CA TRP A 112 1.07 6.97 -19.04
C TRP A 112 0.14 8.06 -18.48
N PRO A 113 -1.19 7.96 -18.70
CA PRO A 113 -1.84 6.96 -19.54
C PRO A 113 -1.58 7.22 -21.04
N PRO A 114 -1.52 6.19 -21.90
CA PRO A 114 -1.17 6.34 -23.32
C PRO A 114 -2.05 7.36 -24.06
N GLU A 115 -3.34 7.42 -23.73
CA GLU A 115 -4.31 8.34 -24.32
C GLU A 115 -4.07 9.82 -23.97
N ALA A 116 -3.58 10.10 -22.76
CA ALA A 116 -3.24 11.46 -22.35
C ALA A 116 -1.93 11.94 -23.00
N ALA A 117 -1.06 11.00 -23.40
CA ALA A 117 0.21 11.28 -24.07
C ALA A 117 0.10 11.48 -25.59
N SER A 118 -1.12 11.67 -26.12
CA SER A 118 -1.39 11.68 -27.57
C SER A 118 -1.07 13.01 -28.28
N SER A 119 -0.76 14.08 -27.53
CA SER A 119 -0.51 15.41 -28.09
C SER A 119 0.75 16.06 -27.53
N LEU A 120 1.50 16.72 -28.41
CA LEU A 120 2.63 17.60 -28.06
C LEU A 120 2.28 19.09 -28.20
N ALA A 121 1.05 19.40 -28.65
CA ALA A 121 0.60 20.76 -28.90
C ALA A 121 0.62 21.60 -27.62
N VAL A 122 0.88 22.91 -27.75
CA VAL A 122 0.75 23.84 -26.62
C VAL A 122 -0.71 23.87 -26.19
N VAL A 123 -0.96 23.68 -24.90
CA VAL A 123 -2.27 23.83 -24.29
C VAL A 123 -2.46 25.31 -24.00
N ASN A 124 -3.53 25.92 -24.54
CA ASN A 124 -3.81 27.32 -24.24
C ASN A 124 -4.20 27.45 -22.76
N THR A 125 -3.36 28.14 -21.97
CA THR A 125 -3.62 28.40 -20.56
C THR A 125 -4.22 29.78 -20.28
N GLU A 126 -4.42 30.62 -21.30
CA GLU A 126 -5.02 31.95 -21.13
C GLU A 126 -6.43 31.81 -20.55
N GLY A 127 -6.69 32.51 -19.44
CA GLY A 127 -7.99 32.49 -18.75
C GLY A 127 -8.24 31.26 -17.86
N MET A 128 -7.28 30.34 -17.72
CA MET A 128 -7.41 29.23 -16.76
C MET A 128 -7.39 29.76 -15.32
N THR A 129 -8.35 29.29 -14.51
CA THR A 129 -8.49 29.73 -13.12
C THR A 129 -8.69 28.50 -12.24
N ALA A 130 -7.67 28.14 -11.45
CA ALA A 130 -7.82 27.10 -10.44
C ALA A 130 -8.70 27.57 -9.26
N VAL A 131 -9.48 26.66 -8.67
CA VAL A 131 -10.15 26.95 -7.39
C VAL A 131 -9.09 27.17 -6.31
N PRO A 132 -9.24 28.14 -5.39
CA PRO A 132 -8.26 28.35 -4.32
C PRO A 132 -8.12 27.09 -3.48
N VAL A 133 -6.98 26.41 -3.62
CA VAL A 133 -6.55 25.39 -2.68
C VAL A 133 -6.03 26.14 -1.44
N PRO A 134 -6.43 25.76 -0.21
CA PRO A 134 -5.84 26.34 0.99
C PRO A 134 -4.31 26.27 0.87
N ALA A 135 -3.60 27.34 1.20
CA ALA A 135 -2.12 27.38 1.08
C ALA A 135 -1.40 26.26 1.86
N ALA A 136 -2.12 25.57 2.76
CA ALA A 136 -1.66 24.43 3.55
C ALA A 136 -2.06 23.05 2.99
N ALA A 137 -2.78 22.96 1.86
CA ALA A 137 -3.17 21.66 1.32
C ALA A 137 -2.02 21.05 0.52
N GLN A 138 -1.68 19.81 0.87
CA GLN A 138 -0.74 18.98 0.11
C GLN A 138 -1.21 18.87 -1.35
N PRO A 139 -0.32 18.83 -2.36
CA PRO A 139 -0.75 18.88 -3.77
C PRO A 139 -1.64 17.71 -4.23
N ALA A 140 -1.67 16.61 -3.49
CA ALA A 140 -2.57 15.50 -3.76
C ALA A 140 -4.00 15.69 -3.21
N VAL A 141 -4.23 16.66 -2.32
CA VAL A 141 -5.55 16.92 -1.72
C VAL A 141 -6.41 17.71 -2.68
N ASP A 142 -7.54 17.13 -3.08
CA ASP A 142 -8.48 17.71 -4.03
C ASP A 142 -9.63 18.45 -3.35
N VAL A 143 -10.06 17.96 -2.17
CA VAL A 143 -11.04 18.66 -1.32
C VAL A 143 -10.55 18.61 0.12
N LEU A 144 -10.56 19.75 0.80
CA LEU A 144 -10.23 19.85 2.22
C LEU A 144 -11.44 20.41 2.97
N THR A 145 -11.86 19.70 4.02
CA THR A 145 -12.89 20.17 4.95
C THR A 145 -12.33 20.24 6.36
N ASP A 146 -13.14 20.65 7.31
CA ASP A 146 -12.83 20.62 8.75
C ASP A 146 -12.74 19.18 9.32
N LYS A 147 -13.07 18.16 8.51
CA LYS A 147 -13.12 16.75 8.94
C LYS A 147 -12.26 15.81 8.12
N VAL A 148 -12.14 16.06 6.82
CA VAL A 148 -11.45 15.16 5.92
C VAL A 148 -10.62 15.88 4.87
N ALA A 149 -9.52 15.25 4.49
CA ALA A 149 -8.84 15.47 3.21
C ALA A 149 -9.34 14.41 2.22
N VAL A 150 -9.71 14.85 1.01
CA VAL A 150 -10.17 13.97 -0.07
C VAL A 150 -9.13 13.96 -1.17
N VAL A 151 -8.73 12.76 -1.59
CA VAL A 151 -7.82 12.54 -2.71
C VAL A 151 -8.56 11.74 -3.75
N ILE A 152 -8.68 12.27 -4.96
CA ILE A 152 -9.34 11.64 -6.09
C ILE A 152 -8.24 11.06 -6.99
N GLN A 153 -8.26 9.75 -7.22
CA GLN A 153 -7.32 9.07 -8.10
C GLN A 153 -8.05 8.19 -9.11
N ASP A 154 -7.62 8.30 -10.36
CA ASP A 154 -8.15 7.54 -11.49
C ASP A 154 -6.97 6.84 -12.16
N ARG A 155 -6.49 5.76 -11.52
CA ARG A 155 -5.36 4.94 -11.98
C ARG A 155 -5.62 3.46 -11.71
N PRO A 156 -5.02 2.52 -12.47
CA PRO A 156 -5.27 1.09 -12.31
C PRO A 156 -5.03 0.59 -10.89
N VAL A 157 -3.99 1.11 -10.23
CA VAL A 157 -3.67 0.81 -8.83
C VAL A 157 -3.30 2.11 -8.11
N VAL A 158 -4.03 2.45 -7.06
CA VAL A 158 -3.63 3.48 -6.09
C VAL A 158 -2.51 2.91 -5.23
N ALA A 159 -1.32 3.45 -5.43
CA ALA A 159 -0.10 3.06 -4.72
C ALA A 159 0.22 4.05 -3.59
N MET A 160 1.03 3.65 -2.62
CA MET A 160 1.55 4.54 -1.59
C MET A 160 2.67 5.41 -2.15
N THR A 161 2.34 6.32 -3.07
CA THR A 161 3.30 7.28 -3.63
C THR A 161 3.74 8.31 -2.57
N ALA A 162 4.84 9.03 -2.81
CA ALA A 162 5.30 10.11 -1.94
C ALA A 162 4.17 11.10 -1.62
N TRP A 163 3.43 11.51 -2.64
CA TRP A 163 2.25 12.36 -2.55
C TRP A 163 1.18 11.86 -1.58
N LEU A 164 0.86 10.56 -1.68
CA LEU A 164 -0.17 9.97 -0.85
C LEU A 164 0.33 9.77 0.58
N ALA A 165 1.60 9.37 0.75
CA ALA A 165 2.25 9.23 2.05
C ALA A 165 2.31 10.57 2.80
N ASP A 166 2.69 11.65 2.12
CA ASP A 166 2.66 13.01 2.67
C ASP A 166 1.24 13.47 3.00
N THR A 167 0.26 13.09 2.19
CA THR A 167 -1.15 13.39 2.49
C THR A 167 -1.64 12.62 3.72
N PHE A 168 -1.28 11.35 3.87
CA PHE A 168 -1.58 10.57 5.09
C PHE A 168 -0.97 11.24 6.33
N ARG A 169 0.30 11.65 6.24
CA ARG A 169 1.02 12.32 7.32
C ARG A 169 0.36 13.65 7.68
N ALA A 170 0.13 14.52 6.71
CA ALA A 170 -0.47 15.83 6.92
C ALA A 170 -1.91 15.73 7.45
N ALA A 171 -2.72 14.80 6.95
CA ALA A 171 -4.06 14.56 7.47
C ALA A 171 -4.03 14.08 8.93
N ALA A 172 -3.11 13.17 9.27
CA ALA A 172 -2.95 12.70 10.65
C ALA A 172 -2.47 13.82 11.60
N GLU A 173 -1.51 14.66 11.17
CA GLU A 173 -1.03 15.82 11.93
C GLU A 173 -2.15 16.86 12.17
N ALA A 174 -3.07 16.99 11.21
CA ALA A 174 -4.24 17.87 11.29
C ALA A 174 -5.48 17.21 11.94
N GLU A 175 -5.37 15.96 12.42
CA GLU A 175 -6.48 15.18 12.98
C GLU A 175 -7.68 15.00 12.01
N LEU A 176 -7.41 14.98 10.71
CA LEU A 176 -8.40 14.79 9.64
C LEU A 176 -8.45 13.33 9.19
N GLY A 177 -9.63 12.88 8.74
CA GLY A 177 -9.75 11.62 7.98
C GLY A 177 -9.25 11.78 6.55
N LEU A 178 -8.71 10.71 5.97
CA LEU A 178 -8.34 10.66 4.56
C LEU A 178 -9.34 9.82 3.76
N GLN A 179 -9.98 10.43 2.75
CA GLN A 179 -10.93 9.75 1.87
C GLN A 179 -10.38 9.66 0.45
N ILE A 180 -10.06 8.45 0.00
CA ILE A 180 -9.55 8.20 -1.35
C ILE A 180 -10.75 7.90 -2.25
N VAL A 181 -11.02 8.75 -3.25
CA VAL A 181 -12.13 8.58 -4.20
C VAL A 181 -11.58 8.03 -5.52
N THR A 182 -12.14 6.91 -5.98
CA THR A 182 -11.70 6.26 -7.23
C THR A 182 -12.87 5.78 -8.07
N PRO A 183 -12.71 5.62 -9.39
CA PRO A 183 -13.67 4.86 -10.21
C PRO A 183 -13.70 3.37 -9.85
N ALA A 184 -14.78 2.66 -10.21
CA ALA A 184 -14.97 1.23 -9.95
C ALA A 184 -13.91 0.30 -10.58
N GLY A 185 -13.18 0.75 -11.60
CA GLY A 185 -12.09 -0.02 -12.22
C GLY A 185 -10.75 0.04 -11.47
N THR A 186 -10.62 0.94 -10.49
CA THR A 186 -9.38 1.17 -9.73
C THR A 186 -9.22 0.14 -8.62
N ARG A 187 -7.98 -0.24 -8.32
CA ARG A 187 -7.62 -1.13 -7.20
C ARG A 187 -6.72 -0.39 -6.22
N LEU A 188 -6.61 -0.86 -4.98
CA LEU A 188 -5.58 -0.38 -4.05
C LEU A 188 -4.38 -1.32 -4.05
N SER A 189 -3.17 -0.79 -3.83
CA SER A 189 -2.05 -1.63 -3.40
C SER A 189 -2.32 -2.16 -1.99
N PRO A 190 -1.77 -3.32 -1.61
CA PRO A 190 -1.81 -3.79 -0.23
C PRO A 190 -1.24 -2.77 0.77
N ALA A 191 -0.26 -1.98 0.35
CA ALA A 191 0.35 -0.95 1.18
C ALA A 191 -0.65 0.17 1.53
N VAL A 192 -1.41 0.66 0.55
CA VAL A 192 -2.48 1.64 0.80
C VAL A 192 -3.62 1.03 1.60
N ARG A 193 -4.06 -0.19 1.26
CA ARG A 193 -5.09 -0.91 2.04
C ARG A 193 -4.71 -1.02 3.52
N GLY A 194 -3.47 -1.41 3.81
CA GLY A 194 -2.98 -1.62 5.18
C GLY A 194 -2.74 -0.32 5.94
N ALA A 195 -2.50 0.80 5.23
CA ALA A 195 -2.27 2.10 5.83
C ALA A 195 -3.55 2.91 6.09
N LEU A 196 -4.64 2.63 5.37
CA LEU A 196 -5.93 3.30 5.57
C LEU A 196 -6.39 3.08 7.02
N PRO A 197 -6.46 4.13 7.85
CA PRO A 197 -6.93 3.99 9.22
C PRO A 197 -8.44 3.79 9.21
N GLY A 198 -9.00 3.49 10.39
CA GLY A 198 -10.44 3.42 10.56
C GLY A 198 -11.13 4.77 10.31
N TRP A 199 -12.42 4.80 10.62
CA TRP A 199 -13.23 6.01 10.54
C TRP A 199 -12.54 7.23 11.17
N PRO A 200 -12.53 8.42 10.53
CA PRO A 200 -13.31 8.81 9.34
C PRO A 200 -12.64 8.55 7.97
N SER A 201 -11.47 7.91 7.94
CA SER A 201 -10.78 7.57 6.69
C SER A 201 -11.44 6.38 5.99
N ARG A 202 -11.41 6.37 4.65
CA ARG A 202 -12.03 5.31 3.84
C ARG A 202 -11.62 5.35 2.37
N TRP A 203 -11.88 4.25 1.67
CA TRP A 203 -11.84 4.18 0.22
C TRP A 203 -13.24 4.32 -0.36
N VAL A 204 -13.50 5.43 -1.04
CA VAL A 204 -14.77 5.74 -1.71
C VAL A 204 -14.68 5.34 -3.17
N VAL A 205 -15.56 4.46 -3.60
CA VAL A 205 -15.65 4.02 -4.99
C VAL A 205 -16.84 4.71 -5.62
N GLN A 206 -16.60 5.38 -6.74
CA GLN A 206 -17.63 5.95 -7.61
C GLN A 206 -17.99 4.93 -8.69
N ASP A 207 -19.27 4.57 -8.75
CA ASP A 207 -19.84 3.59 -9.66
C ASP A 207 -21.11 4.16 -10.30
N GLU A 208 -21.22 4.01 -11.61
CA GLU A 208 -22.33 4.60 -12.38
C GLU A 208 -23.69 3.98 -12.03
N GLY A 209 -23.72 2.72 -11.60
CA GLY A 209 -24.95 1.98 -11.30
C GLY A 209 -25.45 2.19 -9.88
N CYS A 210 -24.55 2.25 -8.89
CA CYS A 210 -24.91 2.30 -7.47
C CYS A 210 -24.45 3.56 -6.71
N GLY A 211 -23.83 4.53 -7.40
CA GLY A 211 -23.41 5.81 -6.81
C GLY A 211 -22.07 5.69 -6.11
N TYR A 212 -22.03 5.92 -4.79
CA TYR A 212 -20.80 5.83 -4.01
C TYR A 212 -20.89 4.70 -2.99
N TYR A 213 -19.83 3.93 -2.85
CA TYR A 213 -19.72 2.91 -1.80
C TYR A 213 -18.31 2.80 -1.25
N ASP A 214 -18.17 2.19 -0.08
CA ASP A 214 -16.87 1.93 0.51
C ASP A 214 -16.23 0.70 -0.15
N GLY A 215 -15.07 0.86 -0.78
CA GLY A 215 -14.43 -0.21 -1.55
C GLY A 215 -13.89 -1.38 -0.72
N LEU A 216 -13.82 -1.25 0.61
CA LEU A 216 -13.36 -2.33 1.50
C LEU A 216 -14.52 -3.10 2.15
N SER A 217 -15.66 -2.44 2.39
CA SER A 217 -16.81 -2.99 3.12
C SER A 217 -18.08 -3.11 2.27
N GLY A 218 -18.15 -2.43 1.13
CA GLY A 218 -19.33 -2.35 0.28
C GLY A 218 -20.43 -1.41 0.79
N ALA A 219 -20.23 -0.77 1.95
CA ALA A 219 -21.22 0.12 2.54
C ALA A 219 -21.56 1.28 1.60
N VAL A 220 -22.84 1.49 1.29
CA VAL A 220 -23.30 2.62 0.46
C VAL A 220 -23.00 3.93 1.18
N LEU A 221 -22.45 4.89 0.43
CA LEU A 221 -21.99 6.17 0.93
C LEU A 221 -22.79 7.33 0.33
N THR A 222 -22.87 8.42 1.09
CA THR A 222 -23.36 9.71 0.61
C THR A 222 -22.46 10.82 1.12
N TRP A 223 -22.34 11.90 0.35
CA TRP A 223 -21.65 13.10 0.80
C TRP A 223 -22.57 13.90 1.74
N ALA A 224 -22.19 14.04 3.00
CA ALA A 224 -22.93 14.83 3.97
C ALA A 224 -21.98 15.49 4.97
N ASN A 225 -22.29 16.75 5.34
CA ASN A 225 -21.56 17.49 6.37
C ASN A 225 -20.04 17.53 6.14
N GLY A 226 -19.60 17.65 4.89
CA GLY A 226 -18.19 17.79 4.52
C GLY A 226 -17.39 16.49 4.43
N ALA A 227 -18.04 15.32 4.39
CA ALA A 227 -17.37 14.03 4.19
C ALA A 227 -18.29 12.99 3.54
N PHE A 228 -17.73 11.94 2.95
CA PHE A 228 -18.48 10.72 2.64
C PHE A 228 -18.75 9.93 3.92
N VAL A 229 -20.02 9.63 4.17
CA VAL A 229 -20.50 8.87 5.34
C VAL A 229 -21.40 7.72 4.88
N THR A 230 -21.51 6.68 5.71
CA THR A 230 -22.40 5.55 5.45
C THR A 230 -23.86 6.00 5.45
N VAL A 231 -24.63 5.55 4.48
CA VAL A 231 -26.09 5.75 4.47
C VAL A 231 -26.69 4.93 5.60
N GLY A 232 -27.41 5.60 6.51
CA GLY A 232 -28.15 4.93 7.58
C GLY A 232 -29.38 4.22 7.05
N SER A 233 -29.67 3.03 7.57
CA SER A 233 -30.97 2.39 7.35
C SER A 233 -32.02 2.98 8.29
N PRO A 234 -33.26 3.23 7.82
CA PRO A 234 -34.38 3.65 8.70
C PRO A 234 -34.67 2.66 9.84
N GLU A 235 -34.26 1.40 9.66
CA GLU A 235 -34.43 0.30 10.63
C GLU A 235 -33.15 0.03 11.45
N ALA A 236 -32.13 0.87 11.30
CA ALA A 236 -30.86 0.70 12.01
C ALA A 236 -31.04 0.82 13.53
N THR A 237 -30.38 -0.07 14.27
CA THR A 237 -30.18 0.05 15.71
C THR A 237 -28.68 0.24 15.99
N PRO A 238 -28.28 0.68 17.20
CA PRO A 238 -26.85 0.74 17.57
C PRO A 238 -26.13 -0.61 17.46
N GLU A 239 -26.85 -1.72 17.59
CA GLU A 239 -26.33 -3.09 17.56
C GLU A 239 -26.40 -3.72 16.15
N ASP A 240 -27.29 -3.21 15.29
CA ASP A 240 -27.47 -3.63 13.91
C ASP A 240 -27.67 -2.38 13.02
N PRO A 241 -26.57 -1.79 12.50
CA PRO A 241 -26.65 -0.56 11.71
C PRO A 241 -27.32 -0.75 10.34
N ARG A 242 -27.56 -2.00 9.91
CA ARG A 242 -28.22 -2.39 8.64
C ARG A 242 -27.76 -1.56 7.44
N THR A 243 -26.48 -1.20 7.39
CA THR A 243 -25.96 -0.34 6.34
C THR A 243 -26.15 -1.04 4.99
N PRO A 244 -26.82 -0.39 4.01
CA PRO A 244 -26.99 -0.98 2.69
C PRO A 244 -25.63 -1.31 2.08
N VAL A 245 -25.55 -2.45 1.40
CA VAL A 245 -24.35 -2.88 0.66
C VAL A 245 -24.60 -2.66 -0.83
N ALA A 246 -23.66 -2.06 -1.53
CA ALA A 246 -23.75 -1.80 -2.96
C ALA A 246 -23.78 -3.11 -3.76
N GLU A 247 -24.63 -3.17 -4.79
CA GLU A 247 -24.77 -4.34 -5.66
C GLU A 247 -23.46 -4.67 -6.40
N SER A 248 -22.75 -3.64 -6.89
CA SER A 248 -21.45 -3.81 -7.55
C SER A 248 -20.39 -4.47 -6.63
N PHE A 249 -20.53 -4.36 -5.31
CA PHE A 249 -19.62 -4.98 -4.35
C PHE A 249 -19.87 -6.49 -4.15
N THR A 250 -21.11 -6.94 -4.34
CA THR A 250 -21.55 -8.33 -4.07
C THR A 250 -21.73 -9.18 -5.33
N HIS A 251 -21.62 -8.59 -6.52
CA HIS A 251 -21.76 -9.29 -7.79
C HIS A 251 -20.90 -10.56 -7.87
N GLU A 252 -21.46 -11.67 -8.39
CA GLU A 252 -20.94 -13.04 -8.24
C GLU A 252 -19.42 -13.17 -8.42
N ILE A 253 -18.75 -13.57 -7.34
CA ILE A 253 -17.31 -13.85 -7.33
C ILE A 253 -17.13 -15.32 -7.67
N ALA A 254 -16.92 -15.62 -8.95
CA ALA A 254 -16.41 -16.91 -9.35
C ALA A 254 -15.04 -17.13 -8.68
N ASP A 255 -14.79 -18.33 -8.15
CA ASP A 255 -13.46 -18.69 -7.65
C ASP A 255 -12.49 -18.69 -8.84
N SER A 256 -11.61 -17.69 -8.89
CA SER A 256 -10.61 -17.56 -9.96
C SER A 256 -9.54 -18.65 -9.88
N GLY A 257 -9.49 -19.41 -8.80
CA GLY A 257 -8.40 -20.34 -8.48
C GLY A 257 -7.14 -19.64 -7.94
N GLU A 258 -7.12 -18.31 -7.88
CA GLU A 258 -6.01 -17.56 -7.31
C GLU A 258 -6.06 -17.57 -5.79
N ARG A 259 -4.88 -17.58 -5.18
CA ARG A 259 -4.71 -17.60 -3.72
C ARG A 259 -3.63 -16.61 -3.31
N GLN A 260 -3.72 -16.14 -2.07
CA GLN A 260 -2.61 -15.46 -1.42
C GLN A 260 -2.24 -16.17 -0.11
N LEU A 261 -0.94 -16.30 0.16
CA LEU A 261 -0.43 -16.62 1.49
C LEU A 261 -0.10 -15.32 2.19
N ALA A 262 -0.91 -14.93 3.18
CA ALA A 262 -0.68 -13.75 4.00
C ALA A 262 0.00 -14.17 5.30
N ILE A 263 1.10 -13.50 5.65
CA ILE A 263 1.88 -13.73 6.85
C ILE A 263 2.04 -12.38 7.53
N SER A 264 1.58 -12.26 8.77
CA SER A 264 1.94 -11.13 9.64
C SER A 264 2.76 -11.64 10.81
N PHE A 265 3.83 -10.94 11.16
CA PHE A 265 4.64 -11.28 12.32
C PHE A 265 5.27 -10.06 12.94
N ARG A 266 5.59 -10.19 14.22
CA ARG A 266 6.32 -9.17 14.97
C ARG A 266 7.56 -9.77 15.61
N CYS A 267 8.69 -9.10 15.44
CA CYS A 267 9.96 -9.41 16.06
C CYS A 267 10.36 -8.25 16.98
N VAL A 268 10.94 -8.55 18.15
CA VAL A 268 11.39 -7.53 19.10
C VAL A 268 12.86 -7.75 19.41
N HIS A 269 13.70 -6.93 18.79
CA HIS A 269 15.15 -7.08 18.86
C HIS A 269 15.76 -6.26 20.00
N PRO A 270 16.82 -6.76 20.65
CA PRO A 270 17.69 -5.93 21.46
C PRO A 270 18.22 -4.76 20.62
N ALA A 271 18.19 -3.56 21.19
CA ALA A 271 18.74 -2.39 20.56
C ALA A 271 20.23 -2.26 20.89
N ASP A 272 21.03 -3.03 20.17
CA ASP A 272 22.49 -2.92 20.19
C ASP A 272 23.02 -2.40 18.84
N ASP A 273 24.30 -2.05 18.81
CA ASP A 273 24.99 -1.48 17.66
C ASP A 273 25.22 -2.46 16.50
N ARG A 274 24.89 -3.75 16.69
CA ARG A 274 25.02 -4.81 15.68
C ARG A 274 23.67 -5.22 15.10
N LEU A 275 22.58 -4.55 15.51
CA LEU A 275 21.25 -4.84 15.00
C LEU A 275 21.18 -4.60 13.48
N VAL A 276 20.78 -5.64 12.75
CA VAL A 276 20.49 -5.58 11.32
C VAL A 276 19.00 -5.86 11.12
N LEU A 277 18.30 -4.89 10.53
CA LEU A 277 16.86 -4.92 10.27
C LEU A 277 16.57 -5.51 8.89
N GLY A 278 15.35 -6.01 8.70
CA GLY A 278 14.89 -6.69 7.49
C GLY A 278 15.32 -8.16 7.39
N GLY A 279 16.20 -8.64 8.27
CA GLY A 279 16.70 -10.02 8.25
C GLY A 279 15.59 -11.04 8.49
N ALA A 280 14.64 -10.73 9.38
CA ALA A 280 13.48 -11.57 9.65
C ALA A 280 12.59 -11.73 8.40
N LEU A 281 12.32 -10.62 7.71
CA LEU A 281 11.57 -10.60 6.46
C LEU A 281 12.28 -11.41 5.38
N GLU A 282 13.57 -11.16 5.16
CA GLU A 282 14.36 -11.87 4.14
C GLU A 282 14.37 -13.39 4.39
N ALA A 283 14.48 -13.82 5.65
CA ALA A 283 14.47 -15.23 6.01
C ALA A 283 13.15 -15.92 5.65
N VAL A 284 12.00 -15.30 5.97
CA VAL A 284 10.69 -15.81 5.56
C VAL A 284 10.56 -15.83 4.04
N TRP A 285 10.99 -14.75 3.38
CA TRP A 285 10.89 -14.63 1.93
C TRP A 285 11.67 -15.72 1.21
N ARG A 286 12.90 -16.00 1.65
CA ARG A 286 13.75 -17.07 1.10
C ARG A 286 13.17 -18.46 1.35
N GLU A 287 12.64 -18.73 2.54
CA GLU A 287 12.03 -20.03 2.83
C GLU A 287 10.79 -20.28 1.96
N ILE A 288 9.99 -19.23 1.69
CA ILE A 288 8.75 -19.35 0.93
C ILE A 288 8.97 -19.35 -0.59
N THR A 289 9.92 -18.55 -1.08
CA THR A 289 10.11 -18.34 -2.54
C THR A 289 11.40 -18.92 -3.10
N GLY A 290 12.38 -19.23 -2.24
CA GLY A 290 13.74 -19.61 -2.64
C GLY A 290 14.68 -18.42 -2.88
N GLU A 291 14.16 -17.20 -2.97
CA GLU A 291 14.91 -15.98 -3.32
C GLU A 291 14.70 -14.88 -2.26
N PRO A 292 15.59 -13.88 -2.17
CA PRO A 292 15.31 -12.70 -1.35
C PRO A 292 14.21 -11.83 -1.99
N PRO A 293 13.71 -10.81 -1.28
CA PRO A 293 12.93 -9.76 -1.93
C PRO A 293 13.70 -9.12 -3.09
N ALA A 294 12.96 -8.63 -4.09
CA ALA A 294 13.56 -8.01 -5.27
C ALA A 294 13.97 -6.56 -4.98
N GLY A 295 13.13 -5.83 -4.27
CA GLY A 295 13.31 -4.41 -4.04
C GLY A 295 12.55 -3.87 -2.85
N TRP A 296 12.84 -2.63 -2.50
CA TRP A 296 12.17 -1.90 -1.42
C TRP A 296 12.13 -0.40 -1.71
N GLY A 297 11.33 0.32 -0.93
CA GLY A 297 11.25 1.77 -0.92
C GLY A 297 10.51 2.28 0.32
N THR A 298 10.60 3.57 0.58
CA THR A 298 9.75 4.27 1.59
C THR A 298 8.35 4.56 1.05
N GLU A 299 8.15 4.34 -0.24
CA GLU A 299 6.95 4.58 -1.03
C GLU A 299 6.90 3.60 -2.21
N GLU A 300 5.80 3.64 -2.96
CA GLU A 300 5.63 2.93 -4.22
C GLU A 300 5.75 3.94 -5.39
N PRO A 301 6.49 3.62 -6.47
CA PRO A 301 7.14 2.34 -6.75
C PRO A 301 8.36 2.08 -5.87
N ALA A 302 8.56 0.80 -5.51
CA ALA A 302 9.79 0.38 -4.85
C ALA A 302 10.96 0.58 -5.82
N ASN A 303 11.87 1.48 -5.49
CA ASN A 303 12.85 2.01 -6.43
C ASN A 303 14.26 1.46 -6.21
N LEU A 304 14.55 0.89 -5.03
CA LEU A 304 15.87 0.38 -4.66
C LEU A 304 15.91 -1.15 -4.64
N PRO A 305 17.01 -1.79 -5.08
CA PRO A 305 17.21 -3.23 -4.90
C PRO A 305 17.26 -3.57 -3.41
N TRP A 306 16.82 -4.78 -3.04
CA TRP A 306 16.81 -5.22 -1.65
C TRP A 306 18.20 -5.15 -0.99
N SER A 307 18.28 -4.49 0.16
CA SER A 307 19.52 -4.33 0.92
C SER A 307 19.26 -4.17 2.41
N LEU A 308 19.62 -5.20 3.19
CA LEU A 308 19.53 -5.17 4.66
C LEU A 308 20.28 -3.98 5.26
N ARG A 309 21.44 -3.65 4.68
CA ARG A 309 22.24 -2.51 5.13
C ARG A 309 21.48 -1.20 4.97
N GLN A 310 20.96 -0.91 3.78
CA GLN A 310 20.27 0.37 3.54
C GLN A 310 18.96 0.47 4.34
N VAL A 311 18.22 -0.64 4.47
CA VAL A 311 17.03 -0.71 5.33
C VAL A 311 17.38 -0.38 6.78
N THR A 312 18.49 -0.94 7.28
CA THR A 312 18.99 -0.67 8.63
C THR A 312 19.44 0.78 8.79
N ASP A 313 20.20 1.31 7.82
CA ASP A 313 20.72 2.67 7.84
C ASP A 313 19.55 3.70 7.90
N VAL A 314 18.52 3.55 7.06
CA VAL A 314 17.34 4.45 7.07
C VAL A 314 16.59 4.37 8.40
N ALA A 315 16.38 3.16 8.94
CA ALA A 315 15.70 3.00 10.22
C ALA A 315 16.51 3.59 11.39
N PHE A 316 17.84 3.48 11.33
CA PHE A 316 18.74 4.05 12.32
C PHE A 316 18.75 5.58 12.26
N GLU A 317 18.87 6.18 11.08
CA GLU A 317 18.88 7.63 10.87
C GLU A 317 17.58 8.30 11.36
N ARG A 318 16.44 7.61 11.20
CA ARG A 318 15.15 8.12 11.65
C ARG A 318 14.89 7.93 13.14
N ALA A 319 15.63 7.06 13.82
CA ALA A 319 15.37 6.76 15.23
C ALA A 319 15.47 8.02 16.11
N PRO A 320 14.53 8.26 17.05
CA PRO A 320 13.48 7.34 17.52
C PRO A 320 12.17 7.38 16.73
N ALA A 321 12.05 8.20 15.68
CA ALA A 321 10.85 8.22 14.85
C ALA A 321 10.68 6.86 14.12
N PRO A 322 9.44 6.37 13.96
CA PRO A 322 9.20 5.10 13.30
C PRO A 322 9.56 5.18 11.81
N THR A 323 10.00 4.06 11.26
CA THR A 323 10.24 3.89 9.82
C THR A 323 9.20 2.94 9.25
N TRP A 324 8.67 3.26 8.08
CA TRP A 324 7.75 2.40 7.34
C TRP A 324 8.27 2.20 5.93
N LEU A 325 8.24 0.96 5.43
CA LEU A 325 8.82 0.55 4.16
C LEU A 325 7.84 -0.36 3.40
N VAL A 326 7.91 -0.30 2.07
CA VAL A 326 7.34 -1.30 1.16
C VAL A 326 8.48 -2.16 0.62
N VAL A 327 8.25 -3.46 0.54
CA VAL A 327 9.18 -4.45 0.00
C VAL A 327 8.45 -5.30 -1.02
N VAL A 328 9.03 -5.49 -2.20
CA VAL A 328 8.37 -6.15 -3.34
C VAL A 328 9.15 -7.35 -3.86
N GLY A 329 8.43 -8.30 -4.45
CA GLY A 329 8.96 -9.46 -5.15
C GLY A 329 9.17 -9.21 -6.64
N THR A 330 9.54 -10.26 -7.36
CA THR A 330 9.67 -10.23 -8.81
C THR A 330 8.31 -10.37 -9.49
N PRO A 331 8.15 -9.96 -10.77
CA PRO A 331 6.92 -10.20 -11.54
C PRO A 331 6.50 -11.68 -11.60
N GLU A 332 7.49 -12.57 -11.65
CA GLU A 332 7.30 -14.02 -11.71
C GLU A 332 6.78 -14.57 -10.38
N ARG A 333 7.15 -13.96 -9.26
CA ARG A 333 6.69 -14.30 -7.91
C ARG A 333 6.16 -13.05 -7.18
N PRO A 334 4.93 -12.58 -7.53
CA PRO A 334 4.35 -11.39 -6.92
C PRO A 334 4.25 -11.54 -5.41
N ALA A 335 4.89 -10.60 -4.72
CA ALA A 335 4.94 -10.55 -3.28
C ALA A 335 5.06 -9.09 -2.86
N LEU A 336 4.43 -8.73 -1.75
CA LEU A 336 4.54 -7.39 -1.17
C LEU A 336 4.49 -7.50 0.34
N ALA A 337 5.45 -6.87 1.01
CA ALA A 337 5.44 -6.65 2.44
C ALA A 337 5.43 -5.16 2.77
N THR A 338 4.76 -4.82 3.86
CA THR A 338 4.98 -3.59 4.59
C THR A 338 5.74 -3.90 5.88
N VAL A 339 6.74 -3.09 6.18
CA VAL A 339 7.57 -3.22 7.39
C VAL A 339 7.47 -1.93 8.16
N ARG A 340 7.09 -2.02 9.44
CA ARG A 340 7.15 -0.90 10.38
C ARG A 340 8.22 -1.19 11.43
N VAL A 341 9.24 -0.35 11.49
CA VAL A 341 10.28 -0.37 12.51
C VAL A 341 9.99 0.71 13.54
N SER A 342 9.93 0.35 14.82
CA SER A 342 9.68 1.30 15.91
C SER A 342 10.61 1.07 17.10
N ARG A 343 11.17 2.14 17.65
CA ARG A 343 11.97 2.07 18.89
C ARG A 343 11.03 2.11 20.09
N THR A 344 11.04 1.07 20.92
CA THR A 344 10.22 0.99 22.13
C THR A 344 11.08 0.76 23.37
N LYS A 345 10.44 0.77 24.56
CA LYS A 345 11.13 0.42 25.81
C LYS A 345 11.62 -1.03 25.83
N GLY A 346 10.99 -1.91 25.05
CA GLY A 346 11.34 -3.33 24.97
C GLY A 346 12.47 -3.64 23.99
N GLY A 347 12.79 -2.73 23.07
CA GLY A 347 13.75 -3.01 22.01
C GLY A 347 13.50 -2.19 20.75
N VAL A 348 13.90 -2.75 19.61
CA VAL A 348 13.47 -2.31 18.29
C VAL A 348 12.46 -3.33 17.78
N GLU A 349 11.24 -2.88 17.52
CA GLU A 349 10.15 -3.73 17.03
C GLU A 349 10.12 -3.67 15.50
N GLU A 350 10.15 -4.84 14.84
CA GLU A 350 9.82 -5.01 13.43
C GLU A 350 8.42 -5.63 13.33
N ASP A 351 7.45 -4.86 12.85
CA ASP A 351 6.10 -5.32 12.55
C ASP A 351 5.95 -5.49 11.04
N VAL A 352 5.71 -6.71 10.59
CA VAL A 352 5.72 -7.10 9.18
C VAL A 352 4.37 -7.64 8.78
N THR A 353 3.81 -7.13 7.69
CA THR A 353 2.68 -7.72 6.99
C THR A 353 3.10 -8.04 5.56
N LEU A 354 3.02 -9.31 5.16
CA LEU A 354 3.53 -9.84 3.90
C LEU A 354 2.46 -10.68 3.21
N ALA A 355 2.36 -10.60 1.89
CA ALA A 355 1.55 -11.49 1.09
C ALA A 355 2.30 -12.01 -0.14
N PHE A 356 2.11 -13.28 -0.47
CA PHE A 356 2.57 -13.92 -1.71
C PHE A 356 1.38 -14.32 -2.57
N GLY A 357 1.41 -14.02 -3.86
CA GLY A 357 0.37 -14.36 -4.82
C GLY A 357 0.63 -15.68 -5.56
N TYR A 358 -0.42 -16.49 -5.68
CA TYR A 358 -0.42 -17.76 -6.39
C TYR A 358 -1.57 -17.80 -7.41
N GLY A 359 -1.23 -18.03 -8.67
CA GLY A 359 -2.18 -18.19 -9.77
C GLY A 359 -2.79 -19.59 -9.85
N PRO A 360 -3.73 -19.80 -10.80
CA PRO A 360 -4.31 -21.11 -11.02
C PRO A 360 -3.23 -22.15 -11.35
N GLY A 361 -3.16 -23.22 -10.56
CA GLY A 361 -2.15 -24.28 -10.71
C GLY A 361 -0.82 -24.03 -10.00
N GLU A 362 -0.57 -22.82 -9.47
CA GLU A 362 0.52 -22.60 -8.54
C GLU A 362 0.14 -23.13 -7.15
N THR A 363 1.05 -23.85 -6.51
CA THR A 363 0.79 -24.48 -5.20
C THR A 363 1.23 -23.55 -4.08
N VAL A 364 0.31 -23.23 -3.17
CA VAL A 364 0.62 -22.53 -1.92
C VAL A 364 1.60 -23.39 -1.08
N PRO A 365 2.60 -22.79 -0.39
CA PRO A 365 3.59 -23.50 0.40
C PRO A 365 2.99 -24.52 1.37
N THR A 366 3.70 -25.63 1.54
CA THR A 366 3.32 -26.70 2.46
C THR A 366 3.42 -26.27 3.93
N ASP A 367 2.70 -26.95 4.82
CA ASP A 367 2.81 -26.76 6.29
C ASP A 367 4.28 -26.85 6.75
N ALA A 368 5.05 -27.76 6.16
CA ALA A 368 6.46 -27.93 6.49
C ALA A 368 7.31 -26.69 6.16
N SER A 369 7.04 -26.01 5.04
CA SER A 369 7.74 -24.77 4.68
C SER A 369 7.35 -23.62 5.61
N ILE A 370 6.06 -23.50 5.93
CA ILE A 370 5.55 -22.47 6.85
C ILE A 370 6.14 -22.67 8.26
N MET A 371 6.21 -23.92 8.72
CA MET A 371 6.81 -24.27 10.00
C MET A 371 8.31 -23.97 10.06
N ARG A 372 9.05 -24.24 8.97
CA ARG A 372 10.47 -23.87 8.89
C ARG A 372 10.66 -22.36 8.93
N ALA A 373 9.83 -21.59 8.23
CA ALA A 373 9.87 -20.12 8.31
C ALA A 373 9.62 -19.63 9.74
N ALA A 374 8.59 -20.17 10.40
CA ALA A 374 8.29 -19.87 11.79
C ALA A 374 9.44 -20.24 12.75
N GLU A 375 10.08 -21.40 12.54
CA GLU A 375 11.22 -21.84 13.35
C GLU A 375 12.44 -20.94 13.16
N ILE A 376 12.72 -20.49 11.94
CA ILE A 376 13.80 -19.53 11.67
C ILE A 376 13.54 -18.23 12.43
N LEU A 377 12.31 -17.68 12.35
CA LEU A 377 11.95 -16.48 13.10
C LEU A 377 12.10 -16.68 14.62
N ALA A 378 11.57 -17.78 15.14
CA ALA A 378 11.60 -18.10 16.56
C ALA A 378 13.01 -18.29 17.13
N THR A 379 13.95 -18.79 16.31
CA THR A 379 15.30 -19.13 16.76
C THR A 379 16.35 -18.08 16.46
N ARG A 380 16.12 -17.23 15.45
CA ARG A 380 17.13 -16.27 14.95
C ARG A 380 16.69 -14.81 14.98
N HIS A 381 15.40 -14.52 15.17
CA HIS A 381 14.86 -13.18 14.99
C HIS A 381 13.92 -12.73 16.12
N ASP A 382 14.06 -13.27 17.33
CA ASP A 382 13.30 -12.82 18.51
C ASP A 382 11.80 -12.64 18.24
N LEU A 383 11.20 -13.64 17.57
CA LEU A 383 9.78 -13.65 17.22
C LEU A 383 8.94 -13.46 18.48
N GLN A 384 8.02 -12.49 18.44
CA GLN A 384 6.98 -12.31 19.44
C GLN A 384 5.72 -13.10 19.05
N SER A 385 5.21 -12.88 17.83
CA SER A 385 4.08 -13.64 17.31
C SER A 385 4.07 -13.66 15.78
N MET A 386 3.42 -14.66 15.20
CA MET A 386 3.17 -14.78 13.76
C MET A 386 1.78 -15.35 13.50
N LEU A 387 1.06 -14.79 12.54
CA LEU A 387 -0.20 -15.30 12.02
C LEU A 387 -0.04 -15.59 10.53
N VAL A 388 -0.46 -16.78 10.12
CA VAL A 388 -0.48 -17.20 8.73
C VAL A 388 -1.93 -17.37 8.31
N GLN A 389 -2.29 -16.83 7.15
CA GLN A 389 -3.62 -16.93 6.57
C GLN A 389 -3.53 -17.27 5.09
N VAL A 390 -4.54 -17.98 4.59
CA VAL A 390 -4.72 -18.17 3.15
C VAL A 390 -5.96 -17.39 2.72
N ARG A 391 -5.83 -16.61 1.64
CA ARG A 391 -6.90 -15.79 1.08
C ARG A 391 -7.27 -16.27 -0.32
N ARG A 392 -8.56 -16.18 -0.64
CA ARG A 392 -9.06 -16.23 -2.02
C ARG A 392 -9.01 -14.81 -2.57
N ALA A 393 -7.89 -14.46 -3.17
CA ALA A 393 -7.60 -13.10 -3.62
C ALA A 393 -6.62 -13.13 -4.79
N ARG A 394 -6.52 -12.01 -5.51
CA ARG A 394 -5.77 -11.91 -6.77
C ARG A 394 -4.29 -12.29 -6.61
N ARG A 395 -3.71 -12.90 -7.64
CA ARG A 395 -2.27 -13.22 -7.68
C ARG A 395 -1.40 -11.96 -7.67
N ASP A 396 -1.85 -10.87 -8.28
CA ASP A 396 -1.10 -9.60 -8.37
C ASP A 396 -1.14 -8.75 -7.09
N LEU A 397 -1.80 -9.24 -6.04
CA LEU A 397 -1.97 -8.61 -4.73
C LEU A 397 -2.81 -7.33 -4.71
N ALA A 398 -3.15 -6.76 -5.86
CA ALA A 398 -3.99 -5.58 -5.93
C ALA A 398 -5.37 -5.88 -5.34
N VAL A 399 -5.91 -4.92 -4.58
CA VAL A 399 -7.15 -5.08 -3.80
C VAL A 399 -8.29 -4.45 -4.60
N PRO A 400 -9.24 -5.24 -5.12
CA PRO A 400 -10.35 -4.71 -5.90
C PRO A 400 -11.47 -4.14 -5.01
N PRO A 401 -12.32 -3.24 -5.55
CA PRO A 401 -13.44 -2.62 -4.83
C PRO A 401 -14.66 -3.56 -4.77
N ARG A 402 -14.43 -4.82 -4.43
CA ARG A 402 -15.47 -5.84 -4.35
C ARG A 402 -15.18 -6.77 -3.20
N PHE A 403 -16.18 -7.54 -2.81
CA PHE A 403 -15.99 -8.50 -1.74
C PHE A 403 -14.86 -9.48 -2.07
N GLU A 404 -13.86 -9.54 -1.21
CA GLU A 404 -12.91 -10.64 -1.14
C GLU A 404 -13.07 -11.25 0.25
N GLY A 405 -13.33 -12.55 0.31
CA GLY A 405 -13.52 -13.25 1.58
C GLY A 405 -12.31 -13.05 2.51
N PRO A 406 -12.52 -13.04 3.84
CA PRO A 406 -11.44 -12.85 4.78
C PRO A 406 -10.41 -13.98 4.65
N GLY A 407 -9.15 -13.68 5.00
CA GLY A 407 -8.13 -14.71 5.09
C GLY A 407 -8.50 -15.74 6.15
N VAL A 408 -8.43 -17.01 5.80
CA VAL A 408 -8.68 -18.10 6.74
C VAL A 408 -7.40 -18.36 7.53
N PRO A 409 -7.41 -18.27 8.87
CA PRO A 409 -6.26 -18.63 9.70
C PRO A 409 -5.77 -20.04 9.38
N TYR A 410 -4.49 -20.13 9.08
CA TYR A 410 -3.79 -21.38 8.75
C TYR A 410 -2.94 -21.86 9.94
N ALA A 411 -2.20 -20.94 10.55
CA ALA A 411 -1.41 -21.22 11.74
C ALA A 411 -1.18 -19.94 12.55
N PHE A 412 -0.99 -20.11 13.85
CA PHE A 412 -0.51 -19.06 14.74
C PHE A 412 0.78 -19.52 15.42
N VAL A 413 1.70 -18.61 15.68
CA VAL A 413 2.97 -18.90 16.35
C VAL A 413 3.14 -17.91 17.48
N LEU A 414 3.48 -18.44 18.66
CA LEU A 414 3.82 -17.65 19.82
C LEU A 414 5.31 -17.77 20.12
N GLY A 415 5.95 -16.62 20.24
CA GLY A 415 7.37 -16.47 20.55
C GLY A 415 7.78 -17.12 21.87
N ALA A 416 9.05 -17.52 21.96
CA ALA A 416 9.57 -18.22 23.13
C ALA A 416 9.48 -17.39 24.42
N GLU A 417 9.66 -16.07 24.32
CA GLU A 417 9.51 -15.16 25.47
C GLU A 417 8.04 -15.04 25.91
N GLU A 418 7.10 -14.94 24.97
CA GLU A 418 5.67 -14.90 25.27
C GLU A 418 5.17 -16.23 25.86
N VAL A 419 5.70 -17.36 25.41
CA VAL A 419 5.41 -18.68 26.02
C VAL A 419 5.90 -18.73 27.47
N ARG A 420 7.06 -18.13 27.76
CA ARG A 420 7.68 -18.13 29.10
C ARG A 420 6.96 -17.23 30.10
N THR A 421 6.43 -16.10 29.65
CA THR A 421 5.68 -15.16 30.52
C THR A 421 4.26 -15.64 30.80
N MET A 422 3.73 -16.55 29.99
CA MET A 422 2.38 -17.07 30.12
C MET A 422 2.20 -17.90 31.41
N PRO A 423 1.12 -17.68 32.20
CA PRO A 423 0.92 -18.41 33.44
C PRO A 423 0.75 -19.93 33.26
N GLY A 424 1.55 -20.71 33.98
CA GLY A 424 1.47 -22.17 34.02
C GLY A 424 1.66 -22.83 32.63
N ASP A 425 0.90 -23.88 32.36
CA ASP A 425 0.94 -24.60 31.08
C ASP A 425 -0.07 -24.04 30.04
N ARG A 426 -0.61 -22.83 30.24
CA ARG A 426 -1.71 -22.28 29.40
C ARG A 426 -1.36 -22.30 27.92
N ALA A 427 -0.11 -21.99 27.57
CA ALA A 427 0.38 -22.01 26.20
C ALA A 427 0.34 -23.41 25.56
N ARG A 428 0.51 -24.47 26.36
CA ARG A 428 0.59 -25.87 25.89
C ARG A 428 -0.76 -26.59 25.97
N ARG A 429 -1.58 -26.24 26.95
CA ARG A 429 -2.90 -26.84 27.20
C ARG A 429 -4.00 -25.98 26.57
N THR A 430 -4.03 -25.95 25.25
CA THR A 430 -5.02 -25.18 24.49
C THR A 430 -6.32 -25.99 24.28
N PRO A 431 -7.44 -25.31 24.00
CA PRO A 431 -8.71 -25.96 23.65
C PRO A 431 -8.72 -26.57 22.24
N LEU A 432 -7.68 -26.33 21.45
CA LEU A 432 -7.57 -26.85 20.08
C LEU A 432 -7.45 -28.37 20.05
N ARG A 433 -7.97 -28.99 18.99
CA ARG A 433 -7.88 -30.44 18.76
C ARG A 433 -6.44 -30.93 18.61
N GLN A 434 -5.60 -30.14 17.94
CA GLN A 434 -4.19 -30.46 17.74
C GLN A 434 -3.36 -29.75 18.81
N LYS A 435 -2.42 -30.49 19.40
CA LYS A 435 -1.46 -29.90 20.34
C LYS A 435 -0.49 -28.97 19.59
N PRO A 436 -0.04 -27.87 20.21
CA PRO A 436 1.00 -27.06 19.63
C PRO A 436 2.29 -27.85 19.44
N ARG A 437 3.03 -27.51 18.38
CA ARG A 437 4.36 -28.04 18.10
C ARG A 437 5.40 -27.08 18.66
N GLU A 438 6.40 -27.63 19.34
CA GLU A 438 7.52 -26.83 19.85
C GLU A 438 8.48 -26.49 18.70
N LEU A 439 8.89 -25.23 18.62
CA LEU A 439 9.91 -24.75 17.69
C LEU A 439 11.16 -24.32 18.46
N GLY A 440 12.34 -24.65 17.94
CA GLY A 440 13.61 -24.27 18.55
C GLY A 440 14.01 -25.10 19.79
N PRO A 441 14.89 -24.57 20.66
CA PRO A 441 15.46 -25.32 21.77
C PRO A 441 14.42 -25.73 22.83
N LYS A 442 14.53 -26.98 23.32
CA LYS A 442 13.63 -27.54 24.37
C LYS A 442 13.55 -26.72 25.66
N THR A 443 14.60 -25.97 25.98
CA THR A 443 14.68 -25.15 27.21
C THR A 443 13.89 -23.85 27.10
N ARG A 444 13.68 -23.33 25.89
CA ARG A 444 12.96 -22.07 25.64
C ARG A 444 12.23 -22.13 24.29
N PRO A 445 11.24 -23.02 24.14
CA PRO A 445 10.59 -23.25 22.85
C PRO A 445 9.56 -22.16 22.55
N ALA A 446 9.47 -21.76 21.29
CA ALA A 446 8.27 -21.14 20.74
C ALA A 446 7.22 -22.22 20.46
N LEU A 447 5.95 -21.82 20.28
CA LEU A 447 4.85 -22.75 20.02
C LEU A 447 4.15 -22.42 18.71
N TYR A 448 4.06 -23.42 17.83
CA TYR A 448 3.31 -23.39 16.57
C TYR A 448 1.96 -24.08 16.75
N TYR A 449 0.89 -23.34 16.50
CA TYR A 449 -0.50 -23.78 16.58
C TYR A 449 -1.06 -23.95 15.16
N PRO A 450 -1.10 -25.18 14.63
CA PRO A 450 -1.75 -25.44 13.34
C PRO A 450 -3.26 -25.31 13.48
N PHE A 451 -3.91 -24.58 12.57
CA PHE A 451 -5.37 -24.58 12.49
C PHE A 451 -5.84 -25.66 11.51
N PRO A 452 -6.74 -26.56 11.94
CA PRO A 452 -7.32 -27.54 11.05
C PRO A 452 -8.31 -26.84 10.12
N GLY A 453 -8.14 -26.95 8.81
CA GLY A 453 -9.13 -26.38 7.90
C GLY A 453 -8.76 -26.47 6.44
N ASN A 454 -9.78 -26.47 5.60
CA ASN A 454 -9.60 -26.09 4.21
C ASN A 454 -9.51 -24.55 4.16
N PRO A 455 -8.52 -23.94 3.51
CA PRO A 455 -8.43 -22.48 3.33
C PRO A 455 -9.60 -21.84 2.54
N SER A 456 -10.59 -22.65 2.21
CA SER A 456 -11.87 -22.30 1.61
C SER A 456 -13.04 -22.18 2.60
N ASP A 457 -12.85 -22.65 3.84
CA ASP A 457 -13.88 -22.73 4.87
C ASP A 457 -13.50 -21.78 6.02
N LEU A 458 -14.46 -20.95 6.44
CA LEU A 458 -14.27 -19.95 7.49
C LEU A 458 -14.11 -20.58 8.88
N SER A 459 -14.21 -21.90 9.01
CA SER A 459 -14.05 -22.64 10.27
C SER A 459 -12.74 -22.35 11.01
N GLY A 460 -11.64 -22.01 10.31
CA GLY A 460 -10.37 -21.63 10.92
C GLY A 460 -10.46 -20.38 11.81
N TRP A 461 -11.44 -19.49 11.60
CA TRP A 461 -11.66 -18.33 12.47
C TRP A 461 -12.15 -18.72 13.85
N LYS A 462 -13.01 -19.74 13.95
CA LYS A 462 -13.52 -20.21 15.24
C LYS A 462 -12.39 -20.74 16.12
N ASP A 463 -11.52 -21.56 15.53
CA ASP A 463 -10.36 -22.13 16.23
C ASP A 463 -9.36 -21.03 16.62
N PHE A 464 -9.13 -20.05 15.74
CA PHE A 464 -8.29 -18.90 16.06
C PHE A 464 -8.87 -18.05 17.19
N GLU A 465 -10.15 -17.71 17.17
CA GLU A 465 -10.82 -16.95 18.23
C GLU A 465 -10.79 -17.69 19.57
N GLU A 466 -11.05 -19.00 19.56
CA GLU A 466 -11.01 -19.85 20.74
C GLU A 466 -9.60 -19.90 21.34
N LEU A 467 -8.57 -20.05 20.50
CA LEU A 467 -7.17 -19.97 20.91
C LEU A 467 -6.86 -18.59 21.51
N MET A 468 -7.16 -17.49 20.81
CA MET A 468 -6.82 -16.15 21.25
C MET A 468 -7.51 -15.78 22.56
N ARG A 469 -8.77 -16.21 22.76
CA ARG A 469 -9.48 -16.05 24.03
C ARG A 469 -8.79 -16.79 25.16
N HIS A 470 -8.42 -18.05 24.93
CA HIS A 470 -7.70 -18.87 25.91
C HIS A 470 -6.32 -18.30 26.27
N LEU A 471 -5.56 -17.82 25.29
CA LEU A 471 -4.22 -17.26 25.54
C LEU A 471 -4.31 -15.95 26.34
N LYS A 472 -5.31 -15.10 26.07
CA LYS A 472 -5.52 -13.83 26.78
C LYS A 472 -5.97 -14.03 28.25
N GLY A 473 -6.62 -15.16 28.55
CA GLY A 473 -7.07 -15.50 29.91
C GLY A 473 -8.51 -15.14 30.15
#